data_AF-A0A7J3II92-F1
#
_entry.id   AF-A0A7J3II92-F1
#
_cell.length_a   1.000
_cell.length_b   1.000
_cell.length_c   1.000
_cell.angle_alpha   90.00
_cell.angle_beta   90.00
_cell.angle_gamma   90.00
#
_symmetry.space_group_name_H-M   'P 1'
#
loop_
_entity.id
_entity.type
_entity.pdbx_description
1 polymer ?
#
loop_
_entity_poly.entity_id
_entity_poly.type
_entity_poly.pdbx_seq_one_letter_code
_entity_poly.pdbx_strand_id
1 'polypeptide(L)'
;MYELDFAVDMVEEQLVKGNLRWLANFSEIHKEYKVGDITFPLYAFGSLQEKGFFLSKIFSALVTPRYKVHLLIYTEQSFDPKLVRKLVLACKNKFGSEDWIFLGLVQRETFQKAVRDAVANIADKNVGVVAYSLASKEMVVSGNILGRGLAKQLRLTEAKFEAFDLPNYLKSFTITFFSVVLILVFLMLSGFQNIINPLSLLIAIIISLVLGYHLYKNRYHVSLSLDGRGFQLWEGKNLKEGKWTDFSDVAIYVTPQRETCLRLYSKNGSVDLPLSRVGLSRKEAYRVIKQLIKEGG
;
A
#
# COMPACT_ATOMS: atom_id res chain seq x y z
N MET A 1 5.54 24.58 3.08
CA MET A 1 5.11 23.55 2.10
C MET A 1 5.94 22.28 2.26
N TYR A 2 7.26 22.31 2.00
CA TYR A 2 8.13 21.12 2.06
C TYR A 2 8.00 20.23 3.31
N GLU A 3 7.92 20.80 4.51
CA GLU A 3 7.77 20.01 5.75
C GLU A 3 6.43 19.28 5.87
N LEU A 4 5.33 19.90 5.42
CA LEU A 4 4.00 19.31 5.45
C LEU A 4 3.87 18.21 4.39
N ASP A 5 4.44 18.45 3.21
CA ASP A 5 4.50 17.46 2.13
C ASP A 5 5.34 16.24 2.56
N PHE A 6 6.44 16.48 3.27
CA PHE A 6 7.26 15.42 3.86
C PHE A 6 6.49 14.59 4.90
N ALA A 7 5.68 15.22 5.75
CA ALA A 7 4.85 14.49 6.72
C ALA A 7 3.82 13.58 6.02
N VAL A 8 3.21 14.06 4.94
CA VAL A 8 2.29 13.25 4.12
C VAL A 8 3.01 12.06 3.49
N ASP A 9 4.20 12.31 2.93
CA ASP A 9 5.04 11.28 2.32
C ASP A 9 5.48 10.20 3.32
N MET A 10 5.75 10.58 4.57
CA MET A 10 6.05 9.62 5.64
C MET A 10 4.86 8.71 5.94
N VAL A 11 3.65 9.26 6.00
CA VAL A 11 2.43 8.46 6.27
C VAL A 11 2.15 7.52 5.10
N GLU A 12 2.28 7.98 3.86
CA GLU A 12 2.17 7.14 2.67
C GLU A 12 3.14 5.94 2.74
N GLU A 13 4.39 6.19 3.13
CA GLU A 13 5.38 5.14 3.25
C GLU A 13 5.03 4.12 4.35
N GLN A 14 4.56 4.58 5.50
CA GLN A 14 4.10 3.71 6.58
C GLN A 14 2.89 2.85 6.17
N LEU A 15 1.98 3.41 5.36
CA LEU A 15 0.85 2.69 4.80
C LEU A 15 1.31 1.57 3.87
N VAL A 16 2.19 1.88 2.90
CA VAL A 16 2.64 0.89 1.92
C VAL A 16 3.46 -0.23 2.57
N LYS A 17 4.26 0.09 3.59
CA LYS A 17 5.00 -0.93 4.36
C LYS A 17 4.12 -1.79 5.25
N GLY A 18 2.85 -1.40 5.45
CA GLY A 18 1.92 -2.09 6.33
C GLY A 18 2.19 -1.84 7.81
N ASN A 19 2.85 -0.74 8.16
CA ASN A 19 3.10 -0.39 9.57
C ASN A 19 1.79 -0.04 10.29
N LEU A 20 0.77 0.41 9.56
CA LEU A 20 -0.56 0.74 10.08
C LEU A 20 -1.55 -0.45 10.05
N ARG A 21 -1.07 -1.69 9.84
CA ARG A 21 -1.91 -2.90 9.79
C ARG A 21 -2.74 -3.15 11.05
N TRP A 22 -2.21 -2.73 12.21
CA TRP A 22 -2.92 -2.82 13.48
C TRP A 22 -4.16 -1.92 13.55
N LEU A 23 -4.29 -0.92 12.66
CA LEU A 23 -5.49 -0.12 12.49
C LEU A 23 -6.44 -0.74 11.47
N ALA A 24 -5.91 -1.04 10.29
CA ALA A 24 -6.64 -1.72 9.22
C ALA A 24 -5.69 -2.23 8.15
N ASN A 25 -6.17 -3.17 7.35
CA ASN A 25 -5.50 -3.57 6.12
C ASN A 25 -5.85 -2.59 5.01
N PHE A 26 -5.07 -1.51 4.91
CA PHE A 26 -5.18 -0.52 3.84
C PHE A 26 -4.71 -1.12 2.52
N SER A 27 -5.58 -1.07 1.51
CA SER A 27 -5.29 -1.64 0.20
C SER A 27 -5.21 -0.58 -0.89
N GLU A 28 -5.88 0.56 -0.73
CA GLU A 28 -5.94 1.60 -1.74
C GLU A 28 -5.51 2.94 -1.15
N ILE A 29 -4.69 3.68 -1.88
CA ILE A 29 -4.17 4.99 -1.47
C ILE A 29 -4.34 5.95 -2.65
N HIS A 30 -5.00 7.07 -2.41
CA HIS A 30 -5.23 8.14 -3.37
C HIS A 30 -4.53 9.41 -2.89
N LYS A 31 -4.02 10.19 -3.85
CA LYS A 31 -3.50 11.54 -3.60
C LYS A 31 -4.50 12.59 -4.07
N GLU A 32 -4.57 13.71 -3.34
CA GLU A 32 -5.44 14.85 -3.65
C GLU A 32 -6.93 14.43 -3.72
N TYR A 33 -7.36 13.63 -2.76
CA TYR A 33 -8.70 13.08 -2.72
C TYR A 33 -9.72 14.13 -2.27
N LYS A 34 -10.79 14.33 -3.05
CA LYS A 34 -11.81 15.35 -2.79
C LYS A 34 -12.98 14.82 -1.96
N VAL A 35 -13.30 15.51 -0.89
CA VAL A 35 -14.48 15.28 -0.04
C VAL A 35 -15.23 16.58 0.12
N GLY A 36 -16.32 16.74 -0.64
CA GLY A 36 -17.04 18.01 -0.72
C GLY A 36 -16.14 19.08 -1.35
N ASP A 37 -15.93 20.18 -0.62
CA ASP A 37 -15.06 21.30 -0.99
C ASP A 37 -13.63 21.17 -0.46
N ILE A 38 -13.32 20.08 0.25
CA ILE A 38 -12.01 19.84 0.88
C ILE A 38 -11.20 18.87 0.03
N THR A 39 -9.94 19.21 -0.22
CA THR A 39 -8.98 18.30 -0.88
C THR A 39 -7.99 17.78 0.15
N PHE A 40 -7.97 16.47 0.32
CA PHE A 40 -7.05 15.78 1.22
C PHE A 40 -5.79 15.37 0.44
N PRO A 41 -4.58 15.79 0.87
CA PRO A 41 -3.34 15.37 0.24
C PRO A 41 -3.18 13.85 0.14
N LEU A 42 -3.66 13.12 1.14
CA LEU A 42 -3.58 11.66 1.20
C LEU A 42 -4.88 11.07 1.76
N TYR A 43 -5.40 10.09 1.05
CA TYR A 43 -6.51 9.25 1.46
C TYR A 43 -6.12 7.79 1.30
N ALA A 44 -6.39 6.96 2.31
CA ALA A 44 -6.23 5.53 2.22
C ALA A 44 -7.51 4.81 2.62
N PHE A 45 -7.84 3.77 1.87
CA PHE A 45 -9.00 2.93 2.08
C PHE A 45 -8.57 1.50 2.42
N GLY A 46 -9.25 0.91 3.40
CA GLY A 46 -8.97 -0.43 3.87
C GLY A 46 -10.17 -1.09 4.53
N SER A 47 -9.90 -2.27 5.08
CA SER A 47 -10.88 -3.04 5.86
C SER A 47 -10.19 -3.72 7.03
N LEU A 48 -10.96 -4.06 8.06
CA LEU A 48 -10.48 -4.90 9.16
C LEU A 48 -10.30 -6.37 8.75
N GLN A 49 -10.82 -6.77 7.58
CA GLN A 49 -10.70 -8.12 7.10
C GLN A 49 -9.29 -8.44 6.60
N GLU A 50 -8.74 -9.54 7.11
CA GLU A 50 -7.48 -10.10 6.68
C GLU A 50 -7.63 -10.75 5.31
N LYS A 51 -6.89 -10.27 4.32
CA LYS A 51 -6.87 -10.83 2.95
C LYS A 51 -5.73 -11.84 2.74
N GLY A 52 -5.19 -12.40 3.83
CA GLY A 52 -4.04 -13.31 3.86
C GLY A 52 -4.30 -14.75 3.38
N PHE A 53 -3.68 -15.73 4.05
CA PHE A 53 -3.82 -17.16 3.73
C PHE A 53 -5.27 -17.66 3.82
N PHE A 54 -5.60 -18.74 3.11
CA PHE A 54 -6.98 -19.24 2.98
C PHE A 54 -7.70 -19.46 4.32
N LEU A 55 -7.00 -20.01 5.33
CA LEU A 55 -7.56 -20.22 6.67
C LEU A 55 -7.77 -18.91 7.44
N SER A 56 -6.86 -17.92 7.30
CA SER A 56 -7.04 -16.62 7.94
C SER A 56 -8.17 -15.82 7.28
N LYS A 57 -8.40 -16.00 5.97
CA LYS A 57 -9.56 -15.45 5.25
C LYS A 57 -10.89 -16.01 5.74
N ILE A 58 -10.98 -17.32 5.97
CA ILE A 58 -12.22 -17.94 6.46
C ILE A 58 -12.51 -17.46 7.89
N PHE A 59 -11.51 -17.48 8.77
CA PHE A 59 -11.69 -16.99 10.15
C PHE A 59 -12.08 -15.51 10.18
N SER A 60 -11.42 -14.67 9.38
CA SER A 60 -11.78 -13.26 9.25
C SER A 60 -13.19 -13.07 8.66
N ALA A 61 -13.56 -13.81 7.62
CA ALA A 61 -14.89 -13.70 7.01
C ALA A 61 -16.03 -14.07 7.96
N LEU A 62 -15.81 -14.99 8.90
CA LEU A 62 -16.79 -15.42 9.91
C LEU A 62 -16.81 -14.54 11.16
N VAL A 63 -15.65 -14.06 11.63
CA VAL A 63 -15.51 -13.46 12.96
C VAL A 63 -15.36 -11.93 12.91
N THR A 64 -14.78 -11.38 11.83
CA THR A 64 -14.56 -9.92 11.76
C THR A 64 -15.71 -9.21 11.03
N PRO A 65 -16.37 -8.23 11.69
CA PRO A 65 -17.38 -7.41 11.05
C PRO A 65 -16.79 -6.65 9.85
N ARG A 66 -17.61 -6.46 8.81
CA ARG A 66 -17.22 -5.86 7.52
C ARG A 66 -17.10 -4.32 7.60
N TYR A 67 -16.42 -3.80 8.62
CA TYR A 67 -16.17 -2.38 8.74
C TYR A 67 -15.18 -1.93 7.66
N LYS A 68 -15.59 -0.92 6.91
CA LYS A 68 -14.72 -0.17 6.02
C LYS A 68 -13.95 0.85 6.84
N VAL A 69 -12.69 1.03 6.49
CA VAL A 69 -11.79 1.93 7.20
C VAL A 69 -11.24 2.96 6.23
N HIS A 70 -11.38 4.22 6.59
CA HIS A 70 -10.94 5.38 5.83
C HIS A 70 -9.90 6.13 6.65
N LEU A 71 -8.71 6.32 6.10
CA LEU A 71 -7.68 7.18 6.69
C LEU A 71 -7.50 8.41 5.80
N LEU A 72 -7.65 9.60 6.37
CA LEU A 72 -7.47 10.87 5.67
C LEU A 72 -6.40 11.67 6.39
N ILE A 73 -5.44 12.21 5.64
CA ILE A 73 -4.44 13.15 6.16
C ILE A 73 -4.73 14.52 5.56
N TYR A 74 -4.85 15.53 6.42
CA TYR A 74 -5.00 16.92 6.03
C TYR A 74 -3.89 17.76 6.66
N THR A 75 -3.29 18.63 5.86
CA THR A 75 -2.18 19.50 6.25
C THR A 75 -2.59 20.96 6.15
N GLU A 76 -2.17 21.77 7.12
CA GLU A 76 -2.45 23.22 7.13
C GLU A 76 -1.30 23.98 7.82
N GLN A 77 -1.18 25.30 7.62
CA GLN A 77 -0.23 26.09 8.44
C GLN A 77 -0.68 26.15 9.91
N SER A 78 -1.96 26.46 10.12
CA SER A 78 -2.60 26.52 11.43
C SER A 78 -4.08 26.13 11.32
N PHE A 79 -4.57 25.36 12.30
CA PHE A 79 -5.98 24.99 12.36
C PHE A 79 -6.81 25.99 13.19
N ASP A 80 -8.05 26.21 12.76
CA ASP A 80 -9.14 26.81 13.56
C ASP A 80 -10.07 25.69 14.03
N PRO A 81 -10.59 25.70 15.27
CA PRO A 81 -11.70 24.83 15.70
C PRO A 81 -12.83 24.66 14.67
N LYS A 82 -13.21 25.71 13.95
CA LYS A 82 -14.23 25.66 12.89
C LYS A 82 -13.81 24.75 11.73
N LEU A 83 -12.54 24.80 11.33
CA LEU A 83 -12.00 23.96 10.27
C LEU A 83 -11.95 22.50 10.70
N VAL A 84 -11.52 22.21 11.94
CA VAL A 84 -11.54 20.84 12.50
C VAL A 84 -12.95 20.26 12.46
N ARG A 85 -13.95 21.03 12.91
CA ARG A 85 -15.35 20.61 12.86
C ARG A 85 -15.84 20.40 11.42
N LYS A 86 -15.48 21.29 10.50
CA LYS A 86 -15.82 21.17 9.07
C LYS A 86 -15.26 19.87 8.47
N LEU A 87 -13.99 19.55 8.76
CA LEU A 87 -13.33 18.33 8.30
C LEU A 87 -14.05 17.08 8.80
N VAL A 88 -14.35 17.02 10.10
CA VAL A 88 -15.08 15.89 10.70
C VAL A 88 -16.46 15.72 10.06
N LEU A 89 -17.22 16.80 9.89
CA LEU A 89 -18.55 16.75 9.28
C LEU A 89 -18.49 16.34 7.80
N ALA A 90 -17.51 16.86 7.04
CA ALA A 90 -17.33 16.49 5.63
C ALA A 90 -17.06 14.99 5.47
N CYS A 91 -16.19 14.43 6.31
CA CYS A 91 -15.91 12.99 6.31
C CYS A 91 -17.16 12.18 6.70
N LYS A 92 -17.87 12.57 7.75
CA LYS A 92 -19.10 11.88 8.19
C LYS A 92 -20.20 11.89 7.13
N ASN A 93 -20.34 12.97 6.38
CA ASN A 93 -21.35 13.08 5.33
C ASN A 93 -20.97 12.27 4.09
N LYS A 94 -19.68 11.99 3.89
CA LYS A 94 -19.17 11.27 2.71
C LYS A 94 -19.16 9.76 2.91
N PHE A 95 -18.80 9.28 4.10
CA PHE A 95 -18.64 7.86 4.40
C PHE A 95 -19.84 7.30 5.17
N GLY A 96 -19.99 5.98 5.18
CA GLY A 96 -21.13 5.31 5.81
C GLY A 96 -21.16 5.51 7.33
N SER A 97 -22.36 5.43 7.93
CA SER A 97 -22.54 5.60 9.37
C SER A 97 -21.82 4.53 10.21
N GLU A 98 -21.52 3.37 9.62
CA GLU A 98 -20.80 2.26 10.27
C GLU A 98 -19.31 2.23 9.90
N ASP A 99 -18.85 3.15 9.04
CA ASP A 99 -17.46 3.17 8.60
C ASP A 99 -16.56 3.83 9.65
N TRP A 100 -15.35 3.31 9.82
CA TRP A 100 -14.36 3.91 10.72
C TRP A 100 -13.53 4.93 9.97
N ILE A 101 -13.51 6.15 10.49
CA ILE A 101 -12.80 7.28 9.89
C ILE A 101 -11.65 7.66 10.82
N PHE A 102 -10.43 7.53 10.31
CA PHE A 102 -9.21 8.03 10.93
C PHE A 102 -8.80 9.32 10.24
N LEU A 103 -8.67 10.41 11.00
CA LEU A 103 -8.30 11.72 10.50
C LEU A 103 -6.99 12.17 11.15
N GLY A 104 -5.93 12.21 10.36
CA GLY A 104 -4.65 12.80 10.74
C GLY A 104 -4.60 14.26 10.32
N LEU A 105 -4.50 15.17 11.29
CA LEU A 105 -4.34 16.59 11.07
C LEU A 105 -2.88 16.95 11.34
N VAL A 106 -2.19 17.55 10.38
CA VAL A 106 -0.80 17.98 10.58
C VAL A 106 -0.72 19.48 10.36
N GLN A 107 -0.30 20.22 11.38
CA GLN A 107 -0.04 21.65 11.28
C GLN A 107 1.41 21.98 11.53
N ARG A 108 1.86 23.10 10.95
CA ARG A 108 3.22 23.59 11.14
C ARG A 108 3.39 24.28 12.48
N GLU A 109 2.45 25.16 12.82
CA GLU A 109 2.50 25.98 14.03
C GLU A 109 2.12 25.19 15.29
N THR A 110 2.26 25.82 16.46
CA THR A 110 1.85 25.26 17.74
C THR A 110 0.33 25.31 17.91
N PHE A 111 -0.24 24.34 18.66
CA PHE A 111 -1.69 24.30 18.85
C PHE A 111 -2.17 25.37 19.83
N GLN A 112 -3.13 26.18 19.38
CA GLN A 112 -3.91 27.02 20.28
C GLN A 112 -4.80 26.15 21.18
N LYS A 113 -5.08 26.60 22.41
CA LYS A 113 -5.93 25.87 23.37
C LYS A 113 -7.28 25.48 22.78
N ALA A 114 -7.91 26.38 22.03
CA ALA A 114 -9.21 26.11 21.41
C ALA A 114 -9.18 24.94 20.41
N VAL A 115 -8.09 24.79 19.64
CA VAL A 115 -7.92 23.66 18.70
C VAL A 115 -7.73 22.36 19.46
N ARG A 116 -6.95 22.41 20.56
CA ARG A 116 -6.72 21.24 21.42
C ARG A 116 -8.03 20.72 21.99
N ASP A 117 -8.81 21.63 22.56
CA ASP A 117 -10.12 21.33 23.14
C ASP A 117 -11.07 20.83 22.04
N ALA A 118 -11.05 21.42 20.85
CA ALA A 118 -11.89 20.98 19.73
C ALA A 118 -11.59 19.55 19.27
N VAL A 119 -10.32 19.14 19.22
CA VAL A 119 -9.92 17.77 18.85
C VAL A 119 -10.21 16.79 19.99
N ALA A 120 -9.86 17.15 21.23
CA ALA A 120 -10.03 16.28 22.39
C ALA A 120 -11.51 15.97 22.67
N ASN A 121 -12.40 16.96 22.47
CA ASN A 121 -13.83 16.85 22.73
C ASN A 121 -14.61 16.13 21.60
N ILE A 122 -13.94 15.59 20.59
CA ILE A 122 -14.60 14.75 19.57
C ILE A 122 -15.04 13.44 20.23
N ALA A 123 -16.33 13.37 20.56
CA ALA A 123 -16.97 12.22 21.20
C ALA A 123 -17.51 11.18 20.21
N ASP A 124 -17.39 11.42 18.90
CA ASP A 124 -17.92 10.51 17.88
C ASP A 124 -17.20 9.16 17.94
N LYS A 125 -17.95 8.06 18.08
CA LYS A 125 -17.39 6.71 18.17
C LYS A 125 -16.74 6.21 16.87
N ASN A 126 -17.13 6.79 15.73
CA ASN A 126 -16.72 6.33 14.40
C ASN A 126 -15.66 7.23 13.75
N VAL A 127 -15.30 8.35 14.39
CA VAL A 127 -14.27 9.29 13.89
C VAL A 127 -13.13 9.46 14.88
N GLY A 128 -11.99 8.80 14.65
CA GLY A 128 -10.76 9.02 15.41
C GLY A 128 -9.93 10.16 14.81
N VAL A 129 -9.58 11.16 15.61
CA VAL A 129 -8.77 12.31 15.16
C VAL A 129 -7.46 12.37 15.93
N VAL A 130 -6.37 12.54 15.19
CA VAL A 130 -5.05 12.82 15.75
C VAL A 130 -4.52 14.08 15.07
N ALA A 131 -4.21 15.10 15.87
CA ALA A 131 -3.60 16.33 15.41
C ALA A 131 -2.14 16.40 15.85
N TYR A 132 -1.23 16.67 14.93
CA TYR A 132 0.21 16.78 15.17
C TYR A 132 0.72 18.16 14.80
N SER A 133 1.51 18.76 15.68
CA SER A 133 2.17 20.05 15.47
C SER A 133 3.65 19.81 15.18
N LEU A 134 4.14 20.27 14.04
CA LEU A 134 5.55 20.15 13.66
C LEU A 134 6.45 21.03 14.55
N ALA A 135 6.00 22.24 14.90
CA ALA A 135 6.77 23.18 15.73
C ALA A 135 6.96 22.71 17.17
N SER A 136 5.88 22.28 17.85
CA SER A 136 5.95 21.81 19.24
C SER A 136 6.23 20.32 19.38
N LYS A 137 6.16 19.55 18.28
CA LYS A 137 6.15 18.07 18.29
C LYS A 137 5.04 17.48 19.18
N GLU A 138 4.03 18.28 19.49
CA GLU A 138 2.88 17.93 20.33
C GLU A 138 1.85 17.16 19.51
N MET A 139 1.27 16.13 20.12
CA MET A 139 0.18 15.35 19.55
C MET A 139 -1.06 15.52 20.42
N VAL A 140 -2.17 15.90 19.79
CA VAL A 140 -3.49 16.01 20.41
C VAL A 140 -4.37 14.91 19.83
N VAL A 141 -5.10 14.21 20.68
CA VAL A 141 -5.83 13.01 20.29
C VAL A 141 -7.28 13.13 20.74
N SER A 142 -8.23 12.71 19.90
CA SER A 142 -9.63 12.60 20.31
C SER A 142 -9.80 11.59 21.45
N GLY A 143 -10.71 11.88 22.39
CA GLY A 143 -10.89 11.05 23.59
C GLY A 143 -11.36 9.62 23.36
N ASN A 144 -11.76 9.28 22.12
CA ASN A 144 -12.30 7.99 21.71
C ASN A 144 -11.23 6.92 21.38
N ILE A 145 -11.67 5.67 21.22
CA ILE A 145 -10.80 4.51 20.99
C ILE A 145 -10.04 4.65 19.66
N LEU A 146 -10.71 5.13 18.61
CA LEU A 146 -10.11 5.29 17.28
C LEU A 146 -8.97 6.32 17.29
N GLY A 147 -9.15 7.46 17.96
CA GLY A 147 -8.09 8.47 18.11
C GLY A 147 -6.87 7.91 18.83
N ARG A 148 -7.06 7.24 19.97
CA ARG A 148 -5.96 6.61 20.72
C ARG A 148 -5.25 5.51 19.92
N GLY A 149 -6.01 4.72 19.17
CA GLY A 149 -5.47 3.72 18.25
C GLY A 149 -4.58 4.34 17.18
N LEU A 150 -5.08 5.38 16.50
CA LEU A 150 -4.34 6.12 15.48
C LEU A 150 -3.06 6.73 16.05
N ALA A 151 -3.13 7.36 17.23
CA ALA A 151 -1.98 8.00 17.88
C ALA A 151 -0.86 7.01 18.21
N LYS A 152 -1.21 5.79 18.63
CA LYS A 152 -0.23 4.74 18.96
C LYS A 152 0.57 4.31 17.73
N GLN A 153 -0.07 4.28 16.56
CA GLN A 153 0.50 3.74 15.32
C GLN A 153 1.13 4.83 14.44
N LEU A 154 0.57 6.04 14.45
CA LEU A 154 1.04 7.19 13.68
C LEU A 154 2.21 7.89 14.41
N ARG A 155 3.35 7.19 14.54
CA ARG A 155 4.59 7.80 15.03
C ARG A 155 5.31 8.45 13.87
N LEU A 156 5.17 9.78 13.74
CA LEU A 156 5.81 10.59 12.70
C LEU A 156 7.31 10.84 12.97
N THR A 157 7.95 10.09 13.87
CA THR A 157 9.29 10.40 14.38
C THR A 157 10.45 9.73 13.63
N GLU A 158 10.22 8.67 12.85
CA GLU A 158 11.29 8.02 12.07
C GLU A 158 10.74 7.33 10.81
N ALA A 159 11.29 7.71 9.64
CA ALA A 159 11.02 7.07 8.36
C ALA A 159 12.21 6.19 7.95
N LYS A 160 12.12 4.88 8.20
CA LYS A 160 13.12 3.93 7.70
C LYS A 160 12.74 3.52 6.27
N PHE A 161 13.38 4.12 5.28
CA PHE A 161 13.21 3.78 3.87
C PHE A 161 14.09 2.57 3.48
N GLU A 162 13.70 1.35 3.83
CA GLU A 162 14.34 0.14 3.28
C GLU A 162 13.63 -0.29 1.99
N ALA A 163 14.34 -0.21 0.87
CA ALA A 163 13.96 -0.85 -0.38
C ALA A 163 14.71 -2.18 -0.46
N PHE A 164 14.04 -3.29 -0.20
CA PHE A 164 14.66 -4.61 -0.31
C PHE A 164 13.68 -5.66 -0.81
N ASP A 165 13.70 -5.92 -2.11
CA ASP A 165 12.94 -6.99 -2.77
C ASP A 165 13.82 -8.24 -3.00
N LEU A 166 14.53 -8.67 -1.95
CA LEU A 166 15.24 -9.94 -1.90
C LEU A 166 14.31 -11.19 -1.70
N PRO A 167 13.15 -11.11 -1.02
CA PRO A 167 12.37 -12.31 -0.69
C PRO A 167 11.85 -13.10 -1.90
N ASN A 168 11.49 -12.43 -3.00
CA ASN A 168 10.92 -13.08 -4.18
C ASN A 168 11.97 -13.84 -5.02
N TYR A 169 13.20 -13.31 -5.09
CA TYR A 169 14.34 -14.01 -5.68
C TYR A 169 14.74 -15.22 -4.84
N LEU A 170 14.84 -15.05 -3.51
CA LEU A 170 15.14 -16.17 -2.61
C LEU A 170 14.09 -17.27 -2.72
N LYS A 171 12.80 -16.94 -2.73
CA LYS A 171 11.72 -17.93 -2.82
C LYS A 171 11.81 -18.80 -4.08
N SER A 172 12.13 -18.19 -5.22
CA SER A 172 12.26 -18.89 -6.50
C SER A 172 13.51 -19.80 -6.53
N PHE A 173 14.61 -19.32 -5.96
CA PHE A 173 15.82 -20.11 -5.77
C PHE A 173 15.58 -21.31 -4.84
N THR A 174 14.94 -21.10 -3.69
CA THR A 174 14.70 -22.16 -2.69
C THR A 174 13.80 -23.26 -3.24
N ILE A 175 12.72 -22.93 -3.97
CA ILE A 175 11.82 -23.94 -4.57
C ILE A 175 12.56 -24.80 -5.60
N THR A 176 13.38 -24.17 -6.44
CA THR A 176 14.13 -24.86 -7.51
C THR A 176 15.23 -25.73 -6.91
N PHE A 177 15.99 -25.19 -5.95
CA PHE A 177 17.03 -25.92 -5.23
C PHE A 177 16.45 -27.13 -4.50
N PHE A 178 15.34 -26.96 -3.76
CA PHE A 178 14.71 -28.05 -3.04
C PHE A 178 14.19 -29.15 -3.98
N SER A 179 13.64 -28.78 -5.13
CA SER A 179 13.17 -29.74 -6.14
C SER A 179 14.32 -30.58 -6.70
N VAL A 180 15.47 -29.95 -6.96
CA VAL A 180 16.66 -30.64 -7.50
C VAL A 180 17.32 -31.54 -6.45
N VAL A 181 17.39 -31.08 -5.19
CA VAL A 181 17.84 -31.92 -4.07
C VAL A 181 16.92 -33.14 -3.90
N LEU A 182 15.61 -32.97 -4.02
CA LEU A 182 14.63 -34.05 -3.87
C LEU A 182 14.73 -35.08 -5.01
N ILE A 183 15.01 -34.64 -6.23
CA ILE A 183 15.32 -35.53 -7.37
C ILE A 183 16.61 -36.32 -7.12
N LEU A 184 17.66 -35.68 -6.60
CA LEU A 184 18.92 -36.36 -6.27
C LEU A 184 18.72 -37.42 -5.17
N VAL A 185 17.93 -37.11 -4.13
CA VAL A 185 17.57 -38.08 -3.09
C VAL A 185 16.76 -39.24 -3.66
N PHE A 186 15.80 -38.97 -4.55
CA PHE A 186 15.02 -40.02 -5.21
C PHE A 186 15.90 -40.96 -6.07
N LEU A 187 16.86 -40.41 -6.81
CA LEU A 187 17.79 -41.19 -7.63
C LEU A 187 18.74 -42.05 -6.76
N MET A 188 19.16 -41.54 -5.59
CA MET A 188 19.92 -42.31 -4.61
C MET A 188 19.13 -43.50 -4.07
N LEU A 189 17.87 -43.27 -3.68
CA LEU A 189 16.97 -44.32 -3.19
C LEU A 189 16.63 -45.35 -4.27
N SER A 190 16.69 -44.96 -5.55
CA SER A 190 16.47 -45.84 -6.70
C SER A 190 17.70 -46.69 -7.09
N GLY A 191 18.77 -46.67 -6.29
CA GLY A 191 19.94 -47.55 -6.45
C GLY A 191 21.13 -46.93 -7.16
N PHE A 192 21.06 -45.65 -7.56
CA PHE A 192 22.17 -44.96 -8.20
C PHE A 192 23.09 -44.24 -7.19
N GLN A 193 23.73 -45.02 -6.31
CA GLN A 193 24.51 -44.48 -5.18
C GLN A 193 25.73 -43.64 -5.59
N ASN A 194 26.28 -43.86 -6.79
CA ASN A 194 27.45 -43.13 -7.31
C ASN A 194 27.14 -41.74 -7.91
N ILE A 195 25.86 -41.34 -7.94
CA ILE A 195 25.44 -40.06 -8.55
C ILE A 195 25.66 -38.87 -7.61
N ILE A 196 25.70 -39.07 -6.29
CA ILE A 196 25.89 -37.98 -5.32
C ILE A 196 27.38 -37.80 -5.04
N ASN A 197 28.01 -36.87 -5.75
CA ASN A 197 29.35 -36.38 -5.46
C ASN A 197 29.33 -34.84 -5.43
N PRO A 198 30.36 -34.15 -4.88
CA PRO A 198 30.38 -32.69 -4.83
C PRO A 198 30.24 -32.04 -6.22
N LEU A 199 30.66 -32.75 -7.27
CA LEU A 199 30.61 -32.31 -8.66
C LEU A 199 29.18 -32.33 -9.23
N SER A 200 28.36 -33.32 -8.87
CA SER A 200 26.95 -33.40 -9.26
C SER A 200 26.09 -32.36 -8.54
N LEU A 201 26.44 -31.98 -7.31
CA LEU A 201 25.82 -30.83 -6.63
C LEU A 201 26.16 -29.50 -7.33
N LEU A 202 27.39 -29.31 -7.79
CA LEU A 202 27.81 -28.15 -8.58
C LEU A 202 27.06 -28.08 -9.92
N ILE A 203 26.96 -29.21 -10.63
CA ILE A 203 26.21 -29.31 -11.88
C ILE A 203 24.71 -29.03 -11.64
N ALA A 204 24.14 -29.57 -10.57
CA ALA A 204 22.77 -29.29 -10.15
C ALA A 204 22.53 -27.79 -9.88
N ILE A 205 23.46 -27.09 -9.23
CA ILE A 205 23.38 -25.65 -8.99
C ILE A 205 23.38 -24.88 -10.32
N ILE A 206 24.29 -25.22 -11.25
CA ILE A 206 24.38 -24.56 -12.56
C ILE A 206 23.11 -24.79 -13.38
N ILE A 207 22.62 -26.04 -13.44
CA ILE A 207 21.38 -26.39 -14.14
C ILE A 207 20.19 -25.66 -13.50
N SER A 208 20.13 -25.58 -12.17
CA SER A 208 19.08 -24.85 -11.45
C SER A 208 19.09 -23.36 -11.74
N LEU A 209 20.28 -22.74 -11.83
CA LEU A 209 20.43 -21.34 -12.20
C LEU A 209 19.93 -21.08 -13.62
N VAL A 210 20.33 -21.92 -14.58
CA VAL A 210 19.96 -21.75 -16.00
C VAL A 210 18.47 -22.01 -16.22
N LEU A 211 17.93 -23.13 -15.72
CA LEU A 211 16.52 -23.47 -15.85
C LEU A 211 15.63 -22.50 -15.05
N GLY A 212 16.06 -22.11 -13.85
CA GLY A 212 15.38 -21.13 -13.03
C GLY A 212 15.28 -19.77 -13.72
N TYR A 213 16.37 -19.30 -14.34
CA TYR A 213 16.36 -18.06 -15.13
C TYR A 213 15.44 -18.17 -16.35
N HIS A 214 15.46 -19.30 -17.07
CA HIS A 214 14.60 -19.49 -18.24
C HIS A 214 13.10 -19.52 -17.87
N LEU A 215 12.74 -20.23 -16.79
CA LEU A 215 11.38 -20.26 -16.26
C LEU A 215 10.94 -18.89 -15.75
N TYR A 216 11.82 -18.17 -15.04
CA TYR A 216 11.59 -16.80 -14.62
C TYR A 216 11.28 -15.90 -15.82
N LYS A 217 12.16 -15.88 -16.83
CA LYS A 217 12.01 -15.02 -18.01
C LYS A 217 10.72 -15.30 -18.79
N ASN A 218 10.33 -16.58 -18.88
CA ASN A 218 9.17 -16.96 -19.69
C ASN A 218 7.82 -16.88 -18.97
N ARG A 219 7.78 -17.00 -17.63
CA ARG A 219 6.52 -17.07 -16.88
C ARG A 219 6.28 -15.93 -15.91
N TYR A 220 7.34 -15.33 -15.37
CA TYR A 220 7.24 -14.41 -14.23
C TYR A 220 7.87 -13.05 -14.48
N HIS A 221 8.70 -12.91 -15.51
CA HIS A 221 9.31 -11.63 -15.83
C HIS A 221 8.23 -10.65 -16.27
N VAL A 222 8.18 -9.54 -15.54
CA VAL A 222 7.24 -8.46 -15.81
C VAL A 222 8.01 -7.31 -16.45
N SER A 223 7.53 -6.84 -17.59
CA SER A 223 8.01 -5.60 -18.19
C SER A 223 6.82 -4.69 -18.50
N LEU A 224 7.00 -3.40 -18.22
CA LEU A 224 5.98 -2.38 -18.45
C LEU A 224 6.58 -1.34 -19.40
N SER A 225 5.91 -1.15 -20.53
CA SER A 225 6.18 -0.04 -21.45
C SER A 225 5.04 0.96 -21.34
N LEU A 226 5.39 2.23 -21.21
CA LEU A 226 4.47 3.35 -21.12
C LEU A 226 4.71 4.26 -22.31
N ASP A 227 3.67 4.58 -23.08
CA ASP A 227 3.73 5.57 -24.14
C ASP A 227 2.69 6.68 -23.89
N GLY A 228 2.67 7.71 -24.73
CA GLY A 228 1.71 8.81 -24.60
C GLY A 228 0.24 8.42 -24.86
N ARG A 229 -0.03 7.22 -25.40
CA ARG A 229 -1.37 6.77 -25.80
C ARG A 229 -1.94 5.70 -24.87
N GLY A 230 -1.08 4.95 -24.18
CA GLY A 230 -1.44 3.83 -23.33
C GLY A 230 -0.23 3.14 -22.71
N PHE A 231 -0.42 1.87 -22.36
CA PHE A 231 0.62 1.01 -21.80
C PHE A 231 0.57 -0.40 -22.38
N GLN A 232 1.72 -1.08 -22.28
CA GLN A 232 1.86 -2.50 -22.55
C GLN A 232 2.53 -3.16 -21.35
N LEU A 233 1.80 -4.06 -20.69
CA LEU A 233 2.27 -4.87 -19.58
C LEU A 233 2.49 -6.30 -20.06
N TRP A 234 3.73 -6.73 -20.09
CA TRP A 234 4.11 -8.11 -20.34
C TRP A 234 4.29 -8.84 -19.02
N GLU A 235 3.60 -9.96 -18.85
CA GLU A 235 3.82 -10.91 -17.76
C GLU A 235 4.17 -12.26 -18.37
N GLY A 236 5.47 -12.54 -18.47
CA GLY A 236 5.99 -13.65 -19.26
C GLY A 236 5.63 -13.50 -20.74
N LYS A 237 4.75 -14.38 -21.24
CA LYS A 237 4.22 -14.33 -22.62
C LYS A 237 2.88 -13.62 -22.76
N ASN A 238 2.25 -13.26 -21.65
CA ASN A 238 0.94 -12.63 -21.67
C ASN A 238 1.10 -11.12 -21.84
N LEU A 239 0.54 -10.57 -22.91
CA LEU A 239 0.46 -9.14 -23.14
C LEU A 239 -0.89 -8.61 -22.66
N LYS A 240 -0.86 -7.59 -21.82
CA LYS A 240 -2.02 -6.77 -21.46
C LYS A 240 -1.76 -5.35 -21.92
N GLU A 241 -2.63 -4.81 -22.75
CA GLU A 241 -2.53 -3.43 -23.23
C GLU A 241 -3.79 -2.64 -22.88
N GLY A 242 -3.65 -1.33 -22.76
CA GLY A 242 -4.75 -0.42 -22.47
C GLY A 242 -4.42 1.01 -22.86
N LYS A 243 -5.41 1.80 -23.27
CA LYS A 243 -5.26 3.21 -23.62
C LYS A 243 -5.60 4.09 -22.42
N TRP A 244 -4.91 5.23 -22.27
CA TRP A 244 -5.15 6.13 -21.13
C TRP A 244 -6.57 6.68 -21.09
N THR A 245 -7.18 6.88 -22.28
CA THR A 245 -8.57 7.34 -22.47
C THR A 245 -9.62 6.43 -21.84
N ASP A 246 -9.30 5.15 -21.66
CA ASP A 246 -10.26 4.15 -21.19
C ASP A 246 -10.39 4.16 -19.66
N PHE A 247 -9.51 4.89 -18.98
CA PHE A 247 -9.44 4.94 -17.52
C PHE A 247 -9.90 6.31 -17.00
N SER A 248 -10.63 6.30 -15.89
CA SER A 248 -11.16 7.50 -15.26
C SER A 248 -10.31 7.98 -14.08
N ASP A 249 -9.60 7.07 -13.41
CA ASP A 249 -8.82 7.39 -12.21
C ASP A 249 -7.70 6.36 -11.97
N VAL A 250 -6.75 6.73 -11.11
CA VAL A 250 -5.63 5.88 -10.67
C VAL A 250 -5.42 5.96 -9.16
N ALA A 251 -5.16 4.81 -8.55
CA ALA A 251 -4.81 4.68 -7.14
C ALA A 251 -3.53 3.85 -6.95
N ILE A 252 -2.79 4.12 -5.87
CA ILE A 252 -1.74 3.22 -5.42
C ILE A 252 -2.41 2.06 -4.70
N TYR A 253 -2.22 0.84 -5.22
CA TYR A 253 -2.82 -0.38 -4.69
C TYR A 253 -1.74 -1.28 -4.07
N VAL A 254 -1.97 -1.73 -2.84
CA VAL A 254 -1.10 -2.70 -2.16
C VAL A 254 -1.77 -4.06 -2.21
N THR A 255 -1.16 -5.01 -2.91
CA THR A 255 -1.70 -6.36 -3.06
C THR A 255 -1.68 -7.12 -1.72
N PRO A 256 -2.45 -8.20 -1.57
CA PRO A 256 -2.36 -9.06 -0.37
C PRO A 256 -0.94 -9.59 -0.12
N GLN A 257 -0.14 -9.77 -1.17
CA GLN A 257 1.26 -10.17 -1.14
C GLN A 257 2.23 -9.01 -0.84
N ARG A 258 1.73 -7.80 -0.56
CA ARG A 258 2.49 -6.55 -0.34
C ARG A 258 3.28 -6.04 -1.54
N GLU A 259 2.84 -6.39 -2.75
CA GLU A 259 3.37 -5.76 -3.94
C GLU A 259 2.68 -4.42 -4.14
N THR A 260 3.45 -3.40 -4.52
CA THR A 260 2.86 -2.10 -4.80
C THR A 260 2.57 -1.99 -6.29
N CYS A 261 1.31 -1.71 -6.60
CA CYS A 261 0.80 -1.55 -7.95
C CYS A 261 0.14 -0.18 -8.12
N LEU A 262 -0.04 0.27 -9.36
CA LEU A 262 -1.03 1.29 -9.69
C LEU A 262 -2.28 0.62 -10.22
N ARG A 263 -3.39 0.82 -9.54
CA ARG A 263 -4.70 0.36 -10.00
C ARG A 263 -5.32 1.46 -10.86
N LEU A 264 -5.54 1.14 -12.13
CA LEU A 264 -6.27 1.96 -13.09
C LEU A 264 -7.73 1.58 -13.06
N TYR A 265 -8.62 2.55 -12.91
CA TYR A 265 -10.07 2.33 -12.89
C TYR A 265 -10.67 2.67 -14.25
N SER A 266 -11.43 1.74 -14.82
CA SER A 266 -12.20 1.93 -16.06
C SER A 266 -13.68 1.59 -15.80
N LYS A 267 -14.56 1.90 -16.76
CA LYS A 267 -15.98 1.49 -16.70
C LYS A 267 -16.16 -0.04 -16.69
N ASN A 268 -15.22 -0.77 -17.28
CA ASN A 268 -15.31 -2.23 -17.48
C ASN A 268 -14.54 -3.04 -16.42
N GLY A 269 -13.89 -2.36 -15.46
CA GLY A 269 -13.12 -3.01 -14.40
C GLY A 269 -11.84 -2.25 -14.03
N SER A 270 -10.95 -2.93 -13.32
CA SER A 270 -9.67 -2.35 -12.87
C SER A 270 -8.48 -3.13 -13.41
N VAL A 271 -7.41 -2.44 -13.77
CA VAL A 271 -6.14 -3.04 -14.19
C VAL A 271 -5.03 -2.64 -13.22
N ASP A 272 -4.26 -3.61 -12.75
CA ASP A 272 -3.17 -3.39 -11.79
C ASP A 272 -1.81 -3.41 -12.51
N LEU A 273 -1.07 -2.29 -12.44
CA LEU A 273 0.29 -2.15 -12.97
C LEU A 273 1.31 -2.38 -11.85
N PRO A 274 2.10 -3.47 -11.86
CA PRO A 274 2.96 -3.86 -10.75
C PRO A 274 4.28 -3.07 -10.71
N LEU A 275 4.24 -1.90 -10.07
CA LEU A 275 5.39 -1.00 -9.96
C LEU A 275 6.59 -1.61 -9.26
N SER A 276 6.37 -2.34 -8.16
CA SER A 276 7.47 -2.93 -7.38
C SER A 276 8.24 -3.98 -8.18
N ARG A 277 7.58 -4.69 -9.10
CA ARG A 277 8.21 -5.71 -9.96
C ARG A 277 9.01 -5.12 -11.12
N VAL A 278 8.67 -3.91 -11.56
CA VAL A 278 9.36 -3.21 -12.66
C VAL A 278 10.44 -2.26 -12.14
N GLY A 279 10.49 -2.01 -10.83
CA GLY A 279 11.48 -1.12 -10.21
C GLY A 279 11.20 0.37 -10.44
N LEU A 280 9.96 0.73 -10.79
CA LEU A 280 9.57 2.13 -10.99
C LEU A 280 9.29 2.84 -9.66
N SER A 281 9.70 4.11 -9.58
CA SER A 281 9.36 4.99 -8.46
C SER A 281 7.84 5.18 -8.39
N ARG A 282 7.24 4.79 -7.26
CA ARG A 282 5.79 4.85 -7.05
C ARG A 282 5.21 6.25 -7.24
N LYS A 283 5.90 7.26 -6.69
CA LYS A 283 5.45 8.65 -6.72
C LYS A 283 5.51 9.23 -8.13
N GLU A 284 6.59 8.98 -8.84
CA GLU A 284 6.79 9.46 -10.20
C GLU A 284 5.81 8.78 -11.16
N ALA A 285 5.71 7.46 -11.09
CA ALA A 285 4.77 6.69 -11.91
C ALA A 285 3.33 7.13 -11.67
N TYR A 286 2.90 7.32 -10.41
CA TYR A 286 1.57 7.83 -10.09
C TYR A 286 1.32 9.20 -10.73
N ARG A 287 2.25 10.15 -10.58
CA ARG A 287 2.10 11.52 -11.10
C ARG A 287 2.01 11.53 -12.62
N VAL A 288 2.93 10.84 -13.30
CA VAL A 288 2.98 10.76 -14.77
C VAL A 288 1.72 10.12 -15.32
N ILE A 289 1.29 8.98 -14.77
CA ILE A 289 0.11 8.27 -15.25
C ILE A 289 -1.17 9.06 -14.96
N LYS A 290 -1.28 9.71 -13.79
CA LYS A 290 -2.43 10.59 -13.48
C LYS A 290 -2.53 11.76 -14.47
N GLN A 291 -1.39 12.32 -14.89
CA GLN A 291 -1.35 13.36 -15.91
C GLN A 291 -1.77 12.83 -17.29
N LEU A 292 -1.26 11.68 -17.72
CA LEU A 292 -1.62 11.05 -18.99
C LEU A 292 -3.10 10.70 -19.08
N ILE A 293 -3.71 10.23 -18.00
CA ILE A 293 -5.17 9.98 -17.93
C ILE A 293 -5.95 11.30 -18.08
N LYS A 294 -5.47 12.39 -17.48
CA LYS A 294 -6.12 13.70 -17.55
C LYS A 294 -5.98 14.38 -18.91
N GLU A 295 -4.87 14.15 -19.61
CA GLU A 295 -4.61 14.72 -20.94
C GLU A 295 -5.24 13.89 -22.07
N GLY A 296 -5.46 12.59 -21.84
CA GLY A 296 -6.10 11.69 -22.80
C GLY A 296 -7.62 11.64 -22.73
N GLY A 297 -8.24 12.06 -21.62
CA GLY A 297 -9.71 12.12 -21.45
C GLY A 297 -10.30 13.49 -21.78
#